data_AF-A0AAW0NSD4-F1
#
_entry.id   AF-A0AAW0NSD4-F1
#
_cell.length_a   1.000
_cell.length_b   1.000
_cell.length_c   1.000
_cell.angle_alpha   90.00
_cell.angle_beta   90.00
_cell.angle_gamma   90.00
#
_symmetry.space_group_name_H-M   'P 1'
#
loop_
_entity.id
_entity.type
_entity.pdbx_description
1 polymer ?
#
loop_
_entity_poly.entity_id
_entity_poly.type
_entity_poly.pdbx_seq_one_letter_code
_entity_poly.pdbx_strand_id
1 'polypeptide(L)'
;MMEKGKSTLKRIFINDVDSYSSKYIAKFLSECAVGAHGEDEDDEESLDTDNKEKAFEIVGTVSEASKEKKPYVLEEYLQLKRDDLLPKLMECDVIVYNITQHQDQVDEAFGLLQEDEERPFTDEDFRRRRPHANFKAHNDLENKVVKLGKTTSWEGLKPQIPVFGDGTNIVPTIHINDLASVIHHVIEQRPRPYYLLAIDNSSHKMEEIVQAISKALGPGTIEKKPFAEIYLIREISLMETDCLTVNLRMRSVHLREQLMIPWHCERGLVENIDQVVEEYRQNRGLLPIRICVMGPPAVGKSTLSKVICDHYKLHHIKLKPTIAETIAKLKKAVSEDPSAEKESTAVAHEFLNNIKENMEQNAGVLEDQLLLKVVRDKLMTKPCLNQGFVLDGFPKMYGQAKEFYENEDADEEEEDDNTFKKILPEFVFLLDASDVFLKERVMNLPESEVEENNYEPDHFLKRLSRYRHRNSKDSTVADVYDELDITTLSLEITSNNDPNCFMVLEKKLRPQFGKLEEEARKEMEEKEKIEAQRQAEEEEREAEEARERAAHWEEWSKSLENLQRQEEKLLAAQTARMRSYLSEHVMPTLSQGLLACGSARPQDPLDFLAEYLIKNNPSNSTKL
;
A
#
# COMPACT_ATOMS: atom_id res chain seq x y z
N MET A 1 57.83 -0.37 -13.50
CA MET A 1 56.55 0.19 -13.99
C MET A 1 55.51 -0.91 -13.79
N MET A 2 54.80 -0.86 -12.66
CA MET A 2 53.63 -1.71 -12.44
C MET A 2 52.45 -1.01 -13.11
N GLU A 3 51.78 -1.72 -14.03
CA GLU A 3 50.56 -1.25 -14.67
C GLU A 3 49.51 -0.98 -13.59
N LYS A 4 49.07 0.28 -13.46
CA LYS A 4 47.81 0.60 -12.77
C LYS A 4 46.71 -0.10 -13.57
N GLY A 5 46.17 -1.18 -13.03
CA GLY A 5 44.98 -1.84 -13.59
C GLY A 5 43.88 -0.80 -13.71
N LYS A 6 43.38 -0.57 -14.93
CA LYS A 6 42.15 0.17 -15.14
C LYS A 6 41.04 -0.60 -14.43
N SER A 7 40.46 0.00 -13.39
CA SER A 7 39.17 -0.43 -12.87
C SER A 7 38.19 -0.42 -14.05
N THR A 8 37.74 -1.60 -14.47
CA THR A 8 36.71 -1.72 -15.50
C THR A 8 35.39 -1.68 -14.77
N LEU A 9 34.57 -0.68 -15.09
CA LEU A 9 33.19 -0.59 -14.62
C LEU A 9 32.48 -1.91 -14.91
N LYS A 10 31.87 -2.52 -13.88
CA LYS A 10 31.09 -3.75 -14.07
C LYS A 10 29.68 -3.39 -14.53
N ARG A 11 29.23 -3.99 -15.63
CA ARG A 11 27.88 -3.79 -16.16
C ARG A 11 26.91 -4.75 -15.48
N ILE A 12 25.88 -4.22 -14.83
CA ILE A 12 24.87 -4.99 -14.09
C ILE A 12 23.52 -4.85 -14.78
N PHE A 13 22.92 -5.98 -15.12
CA PHE A 13 21.52 -6.04 -15.53
C PHE A 13 20.59 -6.23 -14.32
N ILE A 14 19.49 -5.47 -14.26
CA ILE A 14 18.42 -5.65 -13.28
C ILE A 14 17.07 -5.65 -14.02
N ASN A 15 16.21 -6.65 -13.81
CA ASN A 15 14.87 -6.63 -14.40
C ASN A 15 13.91 -5.73 -13.60
N ASP A 16 13.00 -5.10 -14.33
CA ASP A 16 11.88 -4.29 -13.84
C ASP A 16 12.32 -3.22 -12.84
N VAL A 17 13.24 -2.36 -13.28
CA VAL A 17 13.87 -1.30 -12.47
C VAL A 17 12.90 -0.21 -12.02
N ASP A 18 11.67 -0.23 -12.51
CA ASP A 18 10.54 0.58 -12.06
C ASP A 18 9.81 -0.01 -10.85
N SER A 19 9.99 -1.29 -10.57
CA SER A 19 9.47 -1.92 -9.35
C SER A 19 10.20 -1.45 -8.09
N TYR A 20 9.53 -1.51 -6.92
CA TYR A 20 10.10 -1.02 -5.67
C TYR A 20 11.48 -1.63 -5.37
N SER A 21 11.56 -2.96 -5.25
CA SER A 21 12.82 -3.62 -4.86
C SER A 21 13.95 -3.39 -5.86
N SER A 22 13.70 -3.61 -7.16
CA SER A 22 14.71 -3.45 -8.20
C SER A 22 15.16 -1.99 -8.34
N LYS A 23 14.26 -1.02 -8.19
CA LYS A 23 14.59 0.41 -8.19
C LYS A 23 15.59 0.79 -7.09
N TYR A 24 15.32 0.37 -5.86
CA TYR A 24 16.18 0.72 -4.72
C TYR A 24 17.51 -0.03 -4.77
N ILE A 25 17.53 -1.29 -5.24
CA ILE A 25 18.78 -2.02 -5.50
C ILE A 25 19.60 -1.31 -6.58
N ALA A 26 18.99 -0.91 -7.70
CA ALA A 26 19.64 -0.18 -8.78
C ALA A 26 20.23 1.15 -8.29
N LYS A 27 19.45 1.92 -7.52
CA LYS A 27 19.88 3.19 -6.94
C LYS A 27 21.10 3.00 -6.03
N PHE A 28 21.02 2.07 -5.08
CA PHE A 28 22.11 1.75 -4.16
C PHE A 28 23.39 1.37 -4.90
N LEU A 29 23.31 0.41 -5.84
CA LEU A 29 24.47 -0.03 -6.61
C LEU A 29 25.06 1.09 -7.49
N SER A 30 24.23 2.03 -7.97
CA SER A 30 24.72 3.17 -8.76
C SER A 30 25.50 4.20 -7.93
N GLU A 31 25.27 4.24 -6.61
CA GLU A 31 25.91 5.15 -5.66
C GLU A 31 27.21 4.56 -5.08
N CYS A 32 27.46 3.25 -5.25
CA CYS A 32 28.70 2.60 -4.83
C CYS A 32 29.93 3.08 -5.62
N ALA A 33 31.00 3.43 -4.91
CA ALA A 33 32.28 3.85 -5.48
C ALA A 33 33.34 2.73 -5.48
N VAL A 34 34.29 2.79 -6.42
CA VAL A 34 35.37 1.80 -6.51
C VAL A 34 36.29 1.90 -5.28
N GLY A 35 36.34 0.84 -4.45
CA GLY A 35 37.33 0.71 -3.37
C GLY A 35 36.96 1.36 -2.04
N ALA A 36 35.69 1.65 -1.76
CA ALA A 36 35.22 2.25 -0.50
C ALA A 36 35.30 1.34 0.75
N HIS A 37 36.08 0.25 0.70
CA HIS A 37 36.43 -0.56 1.86
C HIS A 37 37.92 -0.44 2.16
N GLY A 38 38.29 0.72 2.68
CA GLY A 38 39.54 0.98 3.39
C GLY A 38 39.19 1.82 4.62
N GLU A 39 39.58 1.33 5.79
CA GLU A 39 39.51 1.99 7.10
C GLU A 39 39.76 3.50 6.98
N ASP A 40 38.79 4.33 7.35
CA ASP A 40 38.88 5.71 7.86
C ASP A 40 37.48 6.35 7.74
N GLU A 41 36.60 6.02 8.71
CA GLU A 41 35.38 6.79 9.00
C GLU A 41 35.77 7.92 9.94
N ASP A 42 36.12 9.08 9.39
CA ASP A 42 36.17 10.37 10.07
C ASP A 42 36.46 11.43 8.98
N ASP A 43 35.41 11.98 8.36
CA ASP A 43 35.37 13.32 7.73
C ASP A 43 34.05 13.46 6.93
N GLU A 44 32.96 13.80 7.62
CA GLU A 44 31.80 14.42 6.98
C GLU A 44 32.10 15.90 6.70
N GLU A 45 32.87 16.18 5.65
CA GLU A 45 32.79 17.48 4.97
C GLU A 45 32.09 17.31 3.62
N SER A 46 31.05 18.14 3.42
CA SER A 46 30.29 18.28 2.19
C SER A 46 31.21 18.50 0.98
N LEU A 47 31.50 17.43 0.23
CA LEU A 47 32.24 17.49 -1.02
C LEU A 47 31.41 16.86 -2.14
N ASP A 48 31.25 17.63 -3.22
CA ASP A 48 30.47 17.36 -4.42
C ASP A 48 30.44 15.87 -4.82
N THR A 49 29.24 15.27 -4.83
CA THR A 49 28.97 13.87 -5.20
C THR A 49 29.25 13.56 -6.69
N ASP A 50 29.60 14.55 -7.50
CA ASP A 50 29.81 14.41 -8.95
C ASP A 50 31.17 13.80 -9.34
N ASN A 51 32.09 13.56 -8.39
CA ASN A 51 33.48 13.17 -8.71
C ASN A 51 33.97 11.82 -8.13
N LYS A 52 33.09 10.97 -7.59
CA LYS A 52 33.46 9.59 -7.22
C LYS A 52 33.37 8.68 -8.46
N GLU A 53 34.45 7.98 -8.79
CA GLU A 53 34.44 6.97 -9.87
C GLU A 53 33.46 5.85 -9.51
N LYS A 54 32.35 5.76 -10.26
CA LYS A 54 31.29 4.76 -10.07
C LYS A 54 31.88 3.35 -10.17
N ALA A 55 31.35 2.41 -9.37
CA ALA A 55 31.76 1.00 -9.44
C ALA A 55 30.98 0.19 -10.48
N PHE A 56 29.72 0.58 -10.76
CA PHE A 56 28.81 -0.20 -11.59
C PHE A 56 28.07 0.65 -12.64
N GLU A 57 27.82 0.05 -13.81
CA GLU A 57 26.92 0.57 -14.83
C GLU A 57 25.63 -0.26 -14.81
N ILE A 58 24.51 0.37 -14.43
CA ILE A 58 23.23 -0.34 -14.30
C ILE A 58 22.43 -0.24 -15.59
N VAL A 59 21.96 -1.37 -16.11
CA VAL A 59 21.01 -1.46 -17.23
C VAL A 59 19.84 -2.35 -16.83
N GLY A 60 18.67 -2.19 -17.44
CA GLY A 60 17.52 -2.97 -16.99
C GLY A 60 16.25 -2.84 -17.81
N THR A 61 15.31 -3.74 -17.56
CA THR A 61 13.97 -3.66 -18.16
C THR A 61 13.04 -2.76 -17.36
N VAL A 62 12.05 -2.19 -18.03
CA VAL A 62 10.95 -1.43 -17.40
C VAL A 62 9.62 -1.98 -17.88
N SER A 63 8.63 -2.02 -16.99
CA SER A 63 7.28 -2.46 -17.31
C SER A 63 6.49 -1.38 -18.08
N GLU A 64 6.75 -0.11 -17.78
CA GLU A 64 6.07 1.04 -18.41
C GLU A 64 7.03 2.12 -18.91
N ALA A 65 6.62 2.81 -19.97
CA ALA A 65 7.38 3.92 -20.54
C ALA A 65 7.22 5.19 -19.68
N SER A 66 8.19 5.48 -18.82
CA SER A 66 8.20 6.71 -18.02
C SER A 66 8.87 7.88 -18.77
N LYS A 67 8.34 9.09 -18.56
CA LYS A 67 8.98 10.35 -19.02
C LYS A 67 10.07 10.86 -18.06
N GLU A 68 10.13 10.32 -16.85
CA GLU A 68 11.16 10.67 -15.88
C GLU A 68 12.46 9.94 -16.19
N LYS A 69 13.56 10.69 -16.36
CA LYS A 69 14.89 10.10 -16.51
C LYS A 69 15.34 9.54 -15.16
N LYS A 70 15.72 8.27 -15.12
CA LYS A 70 16.34 7.64 -13.95
C LYS A 70 17.86 7.83 -14.03
N PRO A 71 18.48 8.75 -13.26
CA PRO A 71 19.92 9.04 -13.37
C PRO A 71 20.82 7.87 -12.94
N TYR A 72 20.24 6.88 -12.25
CA TYR A 72 20.90 5.67 -11.76
C TYR A 72 20.87 4.51 -12.76
N VAL A 73 20.17 4.62 -13.91
CA VAL A 73 20.11 3.60 -14.96
C VAL A 73 20.67 4.16 -16.26
N LEU A 74 21.64 3.45 -16.85
CA LEU A 74 22.31 3.83 -18.10
C LEU A 74 21.46 3.51 -19.33
N GLU A 75 20.89 2.30 -19.38
CA GLU A 75 20.04 1.83 -20.49
C GLU A 75 18.76 1.19 -19.93
N GLU A 76 17.60 1.67 -20.41
CA GLU A 76 16.29 1.11 -20.07
C GLU A 76 15.71 0.39 -21.29
N TYR A 77 15.19 -0.80 -21.06
CA TYR A 77 14.60 -1.64 -22.10
C TYR A 77 13.12 -1.86 -21.86
N LEU A 78 12.27 -1.37 -22.77
CA LEU A 78 10.83 -1.53 -22.69
C LEU A 78 10.36 -2.72 -23.54
N GLN A 79 9.63 -3.64 -22.93
CA GLN A 79 8.92 -4.73 -23.62
C GLN A 79 9.80 -5.52 -24.62
N LEU A 80 11.05 -5.83 -24.25
CA LEU A 80 11.92 -6.63 -25.10
C LEU A 80 11.40 -8.07 -25.23
N LYS A 81 11.43 -8.60 -26.46
CA LYS A 81 11.26 -10.04 -26.65
C LYS A 81 12.53 -10.74 -26.17
N ARG A 82 12.36 -11.99 -25.74
CA ARG A 82 13.45 -12.84 -25.25
C ARG A 82 14.67 -12.87 -26.18
N ASP A 83 14.46 -12.97 -27.49
CA ASP A 83 15.52 -13.04 -28.49
C ASP A 83 16.35 -11.74 -28.55
N ASP A 84 15.75 -10.61 -28.20
CA ASP A 84 16.40 -9.30 -28.17
C ASP A 84 17.03 -9.01 -26.79
N LEU A 85 16.51 -9.63 -25.72
CA LEU A 85 17.02 -9.50 -24.36
C LEU A 85 18.31 -10.30 -24.13
N LEU A 86 18.41 -11.51 -24.70
CA LEU A 86 19.55 -12.40 -24.49
C LEU A 86 20.90 -11.76 -24.89
N PRO A 87 21.05 -11.12 -26.06
CA PRO A 87 22.29 -10.42 -26.41
C PRO A 87 22.67 -9.33 -25.39
N LYS A 88 21.68 -8.64 -24.80
CA LYS A 88 21.89 -7.60 -23.79
C LYS A 88 22.33 -8.15 -22.44
N LEU A 89 21.80 -9.31 -22.05
CA LEU A 89 22.26 -10.01 -20.86
C LEU A 89 23.71 -10.49 -20.99
N MET A 90 24.09 -10.97 -22.18
CA MET A 90 25.46 -11.42 -22.47
C MET A 90 26.49 -10.28 -22.49
N GLU A 91 26.05 -9.03 -22.67
CA GLU A 91 26.88 -7.83 -22.53
C GLU A 91 27.17 -7.47 -21.05
N CYS A 92 26.47 -8.08 -20.09
CA CYS A 92 26.56 -7.73 -18.66
C CYS A 92 27.47 -8.70 -17.87
N ASP A 93 28.21 -8.16 -16.90
CA ASP A 93 29.06 -8.93 -15.99
C ASP A 93 28.26 -9.64 -14.88
N VAL A 94 27.12 -9.06 -14.51
CA VAL A 94 26.23 -9.54 -13.46
C VAL A 94 24.78 -9.37 -13.91
N ILE A 95 23.96 -10.37 -13.61
CA ILE A 95 22.52 -10.34 -13.83
C ILE A 95 21.84 -10.50 -12.47
N VAL A 96 21.13 -9.46 -12.04
CA VAL A 96 20.24 -9.50 -10.87
C VAL A 96 18.82 -9.67 -11.39
N TYR A 97 18.33 -10.90 -11.33
CA TYR A 97 16.98 -11.21 -11.79
C TYR A 97 16.04 -11.40 -10.59
N ASN A 98 15.29 -10.36 -10.27
CA ASN A 98 14.26 -10.35 -9.24
C ASN A 98 13.03 -11.13 -9.73
N ILE A 99 12.70 -12.22 -9.04
CA ILE A 99 11.57 -13.11 -9.31
C ILE A 99 10.44 -12.99 -8.28
N THR A 100 10.57 -12.07 -7.33
CA THR A 100 9.68 -12.00 -6.16
C THR A 100 8.36 -11.29 -6.43
N GLN A 101 8.28 -10.53 -7.52
CA GLN A 101 7.14 -9.65 -7.78
C GLN A 101 6.14 -10.26 -8.76
N HIS A 102 6.60 -11.10 -9.69
CA HIS A 102 5.73 -11.74 -10.68
C HIS A 102 6.05 -13.23 -10.83
N GLN A 103 5.04 -14.09 -10.81
CA GLN A 103 5.22 -15.54 -10.94
C GLN A 103 5.80 -15.93 -12.32
N ASP A 104 5.52 -15.13 -13.35
CA ASP A 104 6.04 -15.31 -14.71
C ASP A 104 7.54 -15.03 -14.82
N GLN A 105 8.12 -14.22 -13.92
CA GLN A 105 9.57 -13.97 -13.86
C GLN A 105 10.34 -15.25 -13.51
N VAL A 106 9.72 -16.19 -12.80
CA VAL A 106 10.32 -17.50 -12.53
C VAL A 106 10.46 -18.28 -13.82
N ASP A 107 9.40 -18.37 -14.63
CA ASP A 107 9.41 -19.09 -15.91
C ASP A 107 10.29 -18.40 -16.96
N GLU A 108 10.34 -17.06 -16.96
CA GLU A 108 11.25 -16.29 -17.80
C GLU A 108 12.71 -16.53 -17.40
N ALA A 109 13.03 -16.43 -16.09
CA ALA A 109 14.36 -16.70 -15.56
C ALA A 109 14.82 -18.15 -15.80
N PHE A 110 13.95 -19.13 -15.54
CA PHE A 110 14.21 -20.54 -15.87
C PHE A 110 14.43 -20.72 -17.36
N GLY A 111 13.63 -20.02 -18.16
CA GLY A 111 13.82 -19.92 -19.58
C GLY A 111 15.23 -19.46 -19.94
N LEU A 112 15.70 -18.33 -19.41
CA LEU A 112 17.01 -17.75 -19.70
C LEU A 112 18.20 -18.66 -19.35
N LEU A 113 18.01 -19.61 -18.42
CA LEU A 113 19.07 -20.52 -17.93
C LEU A 113 19.24 -21.80 -18.76
N GLN A 114 18.37 -22.08 -19.73
CA GLN A 114 18.49 -23.25 -20.62
C GLN A 114 19.10 -22.83 -21.97
N GLU A 115 20.42 -23.05 -22.15
CA GLU A 115 21.02 -23.10 -23.49
C GLU A 115 20.71 -24.46 -24.12
N ASP A 116 19.96 -24.40 -25.23
CA ASP A 116 19.66 -25.37 -26.31
C ASP A 116 19.61 -26.88 -26.05
N GLU A 117 18.65 -27.55 -26.70
CA GLU A 117 18.93 -28.71 -27.59
C GLU A 117 17.61 -29.31 -28.14
N GLU A 118 17.31 -29.05 -29.42
CA GLU A 118 16.47 -29.88 -30.31
C GLU A 118 15.15 -30.50 -29.76
N ARG A 119 14.46 -29.88 -28.80
CA ARG A 119 13.14 -30.37 -28.37
C ARG A 119 12.05 -29.76 -29.24
N PRO A 120 11.24 -30.56 -29.98
CA PRO A 120 10.10 -30.02 -30.68
C PRO A 120 9.14 -29.42 -29.66
N PHE A 121 8.74 -28.19 -29.89
CA PHE A 121 7.66 -27.53 -29.17
C PHE A 121 6.39 -28.40 -29.26
N THR A 122 5.90 -28.91 -28.13
CA THR A 122 4.71 -29.78 -28.13
C THR A 122 3.45 -29.00 -27.81
N ASP A 123 2.30 -29.48 -28.29
CA ASP A 123 0.98 -28.87 -28.02
C ASP A 123 0.63 -28.84 -26.52
N GLU A 124 1.28 -29.65 -25.69
CA GLU A 124 1.16 -29.58 -24.22
C GLU A 124 1.94 -28.38 -23.63
N ASP A 125 3.06 -27.98 -24.23
CA ASP A 125 3.86 -26.82 -23.80
C ASP A 125 3.22 -25.48 -24.23
N PHE A 126 2.54 -25.47 -25.39
CA PHE A 126 1.74 -24.33 -25.85
C PHE A 126 0.50 -24.08 -24.97
N ARG A 127 -0.18 -25.16 -24.54
CA ARG A 127 -1.38 -25.07 -23.69
C ARG A 127 -1.11 -24.58 -22.27
N ARG A 128 0.15 -24.55 -21.82
CA ARG A 128 0.53 -24.04 -20.49
C ARG A 128 0.81 -22.54 -20.47
N ARG A 129 0.78 -21.84 -21.61
CA ARG A 129 1.00 -20.38 -21.67
C ARG A 129 -0.31 -19.59 -21.65
N ARG A 130 -0.76 -19.18 -20.46
CA ARG A 130 -1.41 -17.86 -20.28
C ARG A 130 -1.09 -17.26 -18.91
N PRO A 131 -0.51 -16.06 -18.84
CA PRO A 131 -0.78 -15.12 -17.76
C PRO A 131 -2.30 -14.87 -17.65
N HIS A 132 -2.79 -14.87 -16.41
CA HIS A 132 -4.18 -14.67 -16.02
C HIS A 132 -4.49 -13.17 -15.87
N ALA A 133 -5.76 -12.79 -16.03
CA ALA A 133 -6.28 -11.44 -15.81
C ALA A 133 -6.05 -10.84 -14.40
N ASN A 134 -5.43 -11.58 -13.46
CA ASN A 134 -5.24 -11.20 -12.07
C ASN A 134 -3.92 -10.45 -11.77
N PHE A 135 -3.08 -10.19 -12.77
CA PHE A 135 -1.72 -9.69 -12.50
C PHE A 135 -1.57 -8.17 -12.46
N LYS A 136 -2.63 -7.43 -12.83
CA LYS A 136 -2.78 -6.03 -12.42
C LYS A 136 -3.31 -5.91 -11.00
N ALA A 137 -4.05 -6.91 -10.53
CA ALA A 137 -4.61 -6.92 -9.18
C ALA A 137 -3.51 -6.90 -8.10
N HIS A 138 -2.31 -7.44 -8.36
CA HIS A 138 -1.18 -7.39 -7.41
C HIS A 138 -0.42 -6.05 -7.39
N ASN A 139 -0.28 -5.36 -8.53
CA ASN A 139 0.28 -4.01 -8.57
C ASN A 139 -0.74 -2.96 -8.08
N ASP A 140 -2.02 -3.19 -8.37
CA ASP A 140 -3.14 -2.49 -7.75
C ASP A 140 -3.23 -2.80 -6.26
N LEU A 141 -2.87 -4.01 -5.82
CA LEU A 141 -2.81 -4.41 -4.42
C LEU A 141 -1.66 -3.75 -3.67
N GLU A 142 -0.45 -3.63 -4.22
CA GLU A 142 0.62 -2.86 -3.58
C GLU A 142 0.16 -1.40 -3.39
N ASN A 143 -0.40 -0.80 -4.44
CA ASN A 143 -0.98 0.54 -4.38
C ASN A 143 -2.21 0.63 -3.45
N LYS A 144 -2.98 -0.44 -3.30
CA LYS A 144 -4.19 -0.52 -2.45
C LYS A 144 -3.88 -0.87 -1.01
N VAL A 145 -2.82 -1.61 -0.72
CA VAL A 145 -2.23 -1.84 0.61
C VAL A 145 -1.55 -0.56 1.07
N VAL A 146 -0.87 0.17 0.18
CA VAL A 146 -0.43 1.55 0.45
C VAL A 146 -1.63 2.46 0.71
N LYS A 147 -2.72 2.37 -0.08
CA LYS A 147 -3.94 3.13 0.14
C LYS A 147 -4.63 2.75 1.46
N LEU A 148 -4.77 1.47 1.78
CA LEU A 148 -5.38 0.97 3.02
C LEU A 148 -4.49 1.27 4.23
N GLY A 149 -3.18 1.15 4.12
CA GLY A 149 -2.23 1.59 5.14
C GLY A 149 -2.31 3.10 5.36
N LYS A 150 -2.48 3.88 4.28
CA LYS A 150 -2.78 5.32 4.36
C LYS A 150 -4.13 5.58 5.04
N THR A 151 -5.21 4.92 4.64
CA THR A 151 -6.56 5.17 5.17
C THR A 151 -6.78 4.63 6.59
N THR A 152 -6.10 3.55 6.97
CA THR A 152 -6.33 2.86 8.25
C THR A 152 -5.29 3.20 9.31
N SER A 153 -4.01 3.23 8.93
CA SER A 153 -2.91 3.54 9.87
C SER A 153 -2.57 5.02 9.82
N TRP A 154 -2.31 5.58 8.63
CA TRP A 154 -1.86 6.97 8.50
C TRP A 154 -2.96 7.98 8.81
N GLU A 155 -4.19 7.81 8.31
CA GLU A 155 -5.33 8.70 8.55
C GLU A 155 -5.98 8.51 9.94
N GLY A 156 -5.62 7.43 10.67
CA GLY A 156 -6.10 7.18 12.03
C GLY A 156 -7.62 6.97 12.16
N LEU A 157 -8.32 6.64 11.07
CA LEU A 157 -9.79 6.51 11.04
C LEU A 157 -10.34 5.39 11.93
N LYS A 158 -9.50 4.40 12.29
CA LYS A 158 -9.85 3.34 13.23
C LYS A 158 -9.06 3.51 14.54
N PRO A 159 -9.70 3.36 15.71
CA PRO A 159 -9.03 3.51 16.99
C PRO A 159 -8.02 2.40 17.27
N GLN A 160 -8.11 1.26 16.58
CA GLN A 160 -7.25 0.10 16.75
C GLN A 160 -6.95 -0.56 15.39
N ILE A 161 -5.73 -1.07 15.22
CA ILE A 161 -5.31 -1.81 14.03
C ILE A 161 -5.58 -3.31 14.24
N PRO A 162 -6.30 -4.00 13.32
CA PRO A 162 -6.61 -5.42 13.49
C PRO A 162 -5.38 -6.31 13.25
N VAL A 163 -5.18 -7.29 14.12
CA VAL A 163 -4.27 -8.42 13.94
C VAL A 163 -5.12 -9.69 13.85
N PHE A 164 -5.10 -10.36 12.70
CA PHE A 164 -5.90 -11.57 12.49
C PHE A 164 -5.19 -12.79 13.07
N GLY A 165 -5.88 -13.52 13.94
CA GLY A 165 -5.33 -14.66 14.67
C GLY A 165 -4.60 -14.24 15.96
N ASP A 166 -3.65 -15.06 16.40
CA ASP A 166 -2.88 -14.82 17.61
C ASP A 166 -1.68 -13.90 17.39
N GLY A 167 -1.23 -13.76 16.13
CA GLY A 167 -0.09 -12.95 15.71
C GLY A 167 1.27 -13.50 16.16
N THR A 168 1.34 -14.78 16.57
CA THR A 168 2.55 -15.38 17.14
C THR A 168 3.52 -15.90 16.09
N ASN A 169 3.13 -15.87 14.82
CA ASN A 169 3.94 -16.29 13.71
C ASN A 169 5.14 -15.37 13.52
N ILE A 170 6.31 -15.98 13.26
CA ILE A 170 7.56 -15.25 13.02
C ILE A 170 7.65 -14.96 11.53
N VAL A 171 7.91 -13.69 11.21
CA VAL A 171 8.02 -13.18 9.85
C VAL A 171 9.45 -12.73 9.62
N PRO A 172 10.23 -13.42 8.78
CA PRO A 172 11.56 -12.96 8.41
C PRO A 172 11.48 -11.65 7.63
N THR A 173 12.30 -10.68 8.00
CA THR A 173 12.39 -9.37 7.35
C THR A 173 13.83 -9.10 6.89
N ILE A 174 13.96 -8.16 5.95
CA ILE A 174 15.23 -7.57 5.56
C ILE A 174 14.93 -6.17 4.99
N HIS A 175 15.73 -5.18 5.36
CA HIS A 175 15.61 -3.86 4.75
C HIS A 175 16.13 -3.88 3.31
N ILE A 176 15.56 -3.03 2.44
CA ILE A 176 15.94 -3.05 1.02
C ILE A 176 17.40 -2.63 0.80
N ASN A 177 17.91 -1.70 1.61
CA ASN A 177 19.32 -1.31 1.58
C ASN A 177 20.22 -2.46 2.08
N ASP A 178 19.81 -3.21 3.10
CA ASP A 178 20.55 -4.39 3.56
C ASP A 178 20.62 -5.46 2.47
N LEU A 179 19.51 -5.70 1.78
CA LEU A 179 19.48 -6.62 0.64
C LEU A 179 20.39 -6.14 -0.49
N ALA A 180 20.41 -4.84 -0.80
CA ALA A 180 21.30 -4.26 -1.79
C ALA A 180 22.78 -4.39 -1.38
N SER A 181 23.10 -4.14 -0.10
CA SER A 181 24.43 -4.39 0.48
C SER A 181 24.83 -5.86 0.36
N VAL A 182 23.92 -6.80 0.63
CA VAL A 182 24.19 -8.23 0.42
C VAL A 182 24.51 -8.51 -1.05
N ILE A 183 23.72 -8.00 -2.00
CA ILE A 183 23.94 -8.20 -3.43
C ILE A 183 25.30 -7.63 -3.86
N HIS A 184 25.64 -6.43 -3.40
CA HIS A 184 26.94 -5.80 -3.63
C HIS A 184 28.10 -6.73 -3.20
N HIS A 185 28.05 -7.24 -1.97
CA HIS A 185 29.11 -8.11 -1.42
C HIS A 185 29.16 -9.47 -2.11
N VAL A 186 28.03 -10.00 -2.58
CA VAL A 186 27.99 -11.22 -3.40
C VAL A 186 28.69 -11.01 -4.74
N ILE A 187 28.49 -9.85 -5.37
CA ILE A 187 29.14 -9.49 -6.64
C ILE A 187 30.65 -9.36 -6.50
N GLU A 188 31.12 -8.79 -5.39
CA GLU A 188 32.54 -8.59 -5.11
C GLU A 188 33.23 -9.88 -4.66
N GLN A 189 32.68 -10.56 -3.67
CA GLN A 189 33.35 -11.66 -2.96
C GLN A 189 33.07 -13.03 -3.58
N ARG A 190 32.01 -13.15 -4.41
CA ARG A 190 31.61 -14.38 -5.11
C ARG A 190 31.64 -15.61 -4.19
N PRO A 191 30.80 -15.65 -3.15
CA PRO A 191 30.80 -16.72 -2.17
C PRO A 191 30.56 -18.08 -2.84
N ARG A 192 31.18 -19.12 -2.27
CA ARG A 192 31.07 -20.50 -2.78
C ARG A 192 29.65 -21.09 -2.80
N PRO A 193 28.78 -20.90 -1.79
CA PRO A 193 27.44 -21.44 -1.82
C PRO A 193 26.59 -20.77 -2.91
N TYR A 194 25.91 -21.59 -3.72
CA TYR A 194 24.99 -21.14 -4.77
C TYR A 194 23.68 -20.56 -4.23
N TYR A 195 23.30 -20.91 -3.00
CA TYR A 195 22.09 -20.43 -2.36
C TYR A 195 22.45 -19.66 -1.10
N LEU A 196 22.01 -18.41 -1.06
CA LEU A 196 22.18 -17.53 0.09
C LEU A 196 20.82 -17.13 0.61
N LEU A 197 20.67 -17.20 1.93
CA LEU A 197 19.50 -16.69 2.63
C LEU A 197 19.85 -15.31 3.17
N ALA A 198 19.17 -14.27 2.71
CA ALA A 198 19.32 -12.90 3.19
C ALA A 198 18.15 -12.53 4.09
N ILE A 199 18.42 -12.42 5.39
CA ILE A 199 17.47 -11.98 6.42
C ILE A 199 18.23 -11.14 7.44
N ASP A 200 17.54 -10.22 8.10
CA ASP A 200 18.09 -9.49 9.24
C ASP A 200 18.31 -10.39 10.48
N ASN A 201 18.82 -9.81 11.57
CA ASN A 201 19.12 -10.56 12.79
C ASN A 201 17.95 -10.64 13.77
N SER A 202 16.77 -10.19 13.34
CA SER A 202 15.58 -10.20 14.16
C SER A 202 14.77 -11.50 14.03
N SER A 203 13.86 -11.70 14.98
CA SER A 203 12.90 -12.81 14.96
C SER A 203 11.55 -12.34 15.49
N HIS A 204 11.14 -11.17 15.00
CA HIS A 204 9.93 -10.49 15.45
C HIS A 204 8.68 -11.28 15.05
N LYS A 205 7.71 -11.30 15.95
CA LYS A 205 6.38 -11.85 15.68
C LYS A 205 5.57 -10.86 14.86
N MET A 206 4.60 -11.35 14.08
CA MET A 206 3.68 -10.51 13.32
C MET A 206 3.00 -9.48 14.23
N GLU A 207 2.55 -9.87 15.42
CA GLU A 207 1.97 -8.94 16.40
C GLU A 207 2.93 -7.81 16.78
N GLU A 208 4.21 -8.10 16.99
CA GLU A 208 5.22 -7.12 17.39
C GLU A 208 5.48 -6.12 16.26
N ILE A 209 5.56 -6.61 15.00
CA ILE A 209 5.69 -5.76 13.81
C ILE A 209 4.47 -4.84 13.67
N VAL A 210 3.25 -5.38 13.73
CA VAL A 210 2.02 -4.59 13.61
C VAL A 210 1.90 -3.58 14.76
N GLN A 211 2.31 -3.97 15.97
CA GLN A 211 2.33 -3.08 17.14
C GLN A 211 3.35 -1.94 16.98
N ALA A 212 4.53 -2.21 16.42
CA ALA A 212 5.54 -1.20 16.12
C ALA A 212 5.02 -0.20 15.08
N ILE A 213 4.46 -0.70 13.98
CA ILE A 213 3.83 0.12 12.94
C ILE A 213 2.66 0.93 13.54
N SER A 214 1.82 0.32 14.37
CA SER A 214 0.70 1.01 15.04
C SER A 214 1.18 2.15 15.94
N LYS A 215 2.25 1.93 16.71
CA LYS A 215 2.86 2.96 17.57
C LYS A 215 3.50 4.09 16.78
N ALA A 216 4.16 3.77 15.67
CA ALA A 216 4.90 4.75 14.90
C ALA A 216 3.99 5.56 13.97
N LEU A 217 3.07 4.90 13.25
CA LEU A 217 2.25 5.49 12.19
C LEU A 217 0.77 5.65 12.53
N GLY A 218 0.26 4.90 13.52
CA GLY A 218 -1.17 4.77 13.78
C GLY A 218 -1.59 5.14 15.20
N PRO A 219 -2.71 4.56 15.70
CA PRO A 219 -3.29 4.90 16.99
C PRO A 219 -2.52 4.31 18.19
N GLY A 220 -1.45 3.55 17.96
CA GLY A 220 -0.63 2.91 18.99
C GLY A 220 -1.23 1.66 19.62
N THR A 221 -2.46 1.29 19.26
CA THR A 221 -3.14 0.11 19.80
C THR A 221 -3.55 -0.86 18.71
N ILE A 222 -3.57 -2.14 19.06
CA ILE A 222 -3.94 -3.24 18.18
C ILE A 222 -5.13 -4.01 18.75
N GLU A 223 -5.88 -4.66 17.88
CA GLU A 223 -7.03 -5.49 18.23
C GLU A 223 -6.86 -6.89 17.63
N LYS A 224 -6.84 -7.93 18.46
CA LYS A 224 -6.83 -9.31 17.95
C LYS A 224 -8.22 -9.69 17.45
N LYS A 225 -8.30 -10.16 16.21
CA LYS A 225 -9.54 -10.61 15.58
C LYS A 225 -9.48 -12.09 15.22
N PRO A 226 -10.62 -12.82 15.26
CA PRO A 226 -10.70 -14.15 14.71
C PRO A 226 -10.18 -14.18 13.27
N PHE A 227 -9.31 -15.14 12.95
CA PHE A 227 -8.70 -15.22 11.62
C PHE A 227 -9.73 -15.29 10.49
N ALA A 228 -10.87 -15.94 10.72
CA ALA A 228 -11.96 -16.05 9.74
C ALA A 228 -12.53 -14.70 9.28
N GLU A 229 -12.35 -13.62 10.05
CA GLU A 229 -12.80 -12.28 9.66
C GLU A 229 -11.94 -11.67 8.54
N ILE A 230 -10.74 -12.19 8.28
CA ILE A 230 -9.90 -11.72 7.18
C ILE A 230 -10.58 -11.92 5.82
N TYR A 231 -11.35 -13.00 5.67
CA TYR A 231 -12.12 -13.31 4.46
C TYR A 231 -13.30 -12.37 4.22
N LEU A 232 -13.69 -11.56 5.21
CA LEU A 232 -14.71 -10.52 5.05
C LEU A 232 -14.13 -9.25 4.41
N ILE A 233 -12.81 -9.11 4.39
CA ILE A 233 -12.11 -7.99 3.77
C ILE A 233 -11.97 -8.30 2.28
N ARG A 234 -12.83 -7.69 1.46
CA ARG A 234 -12.86 -7.87 0.00
C ARG A 234 -11.54 -7.48 -0.67
N GLU A 235 -10.72 -6.71 0.03
CA GLU A 235 -9.46 -6.18 -0.44
C GLU A 235 -8.27 -7.11 -0.26
N ILE A 236 -8.37 -8.16 0.57
CA ILE A 236 -7.29 -9.13 0.81
C ILE A 236 -7.56 -10.39 -0.01
N SER A 237 -6.61 -10.77 -0.86
CA SER A 237 -6.65 -11.99 -1.67
C SER A 237 -6.32 -13.24 -0.85
N LEU A 238 -6.64 -14.42 -1.39
CA LEU A 238 -6.32 -15.69 -0.76
C LEU A 238 -4.80 -15.89 -0.58
N MET A 239 -4.01 -15.49 -1.57
CA MET A 239 -2.54 -15.61 -1.52
C MET A 239 -1.94 -14.74 -0.40
N GLU A 240 -2.44 -13.52 -0.21
CA GLU A 240 -2.01 -12.66 0.90
C GLU A 240 -2.42 -13.22 2.26
N THR A 241 -3.64 -13.78 2.33
CA THR A 241 -4.11 -14.46 3.53
C THR A 241 -3.16 -15.60 3.90
N ASP A 242 -2.73 -16.39 2.91
CA ASP A 242 -1.75 -17.45 3.12
C ASP A 242 -0.40 -16.88 3.57
N CYS A 243 0.11 -15.82 2.92
CA CYS A 243 1.35 -15.13 3.32
C CYS A 243 1.31 -14.62 4.77
N LEU A 244 0.17 -14.10 5.23
CA LEU A 244 0.02 -13.59 6.60
C LEU A 244 0.04 -14.70 7.67
N THR A 245 -0.23 -15.96 7.29
CA THR A 245 -0.17 -17.12 8.20
C THR A 245 1.20 -17.79 8.27
N VAL A 246 2.14 -17.35 7.44
CA VAL A 246 3.48 -17.92 7.36
C VAL A 246 4.21 -17.75 8.70
N ASN A 247 4.79 -18.84 9.21
CA ASN A 247 5.59 -18.88 10.44
C ASN A 247 6.95 -19.48 10.12
N LEU A 248 7.92 -18.64 9.77
CA LEU A 248 9.24 -19.07 9.30
C LEU A 248 10.32 -18.66 10.29
N ARG A 249 11.01 -19.66 10.84
CA ARG A 249 12.18 -19.47 11.70
C ARG A 249 13.43 -19.75 10.89
N MET A 250 14.03 -18.69 10.38
CA MET A 250 15.18 -18.76 9.49
C MET A 250 16.41 -18.14 10.14
N ARG A 251 17.60 -18.58 9.75
CA ARG A 251 18.88 -18.01 10.19
C ARG A 251 19.85 -17.97 9.02
N SER A 252 20.36 -16.79 8.69
CA SER A 252 21.44 -16.66 7.71
C SER A 252 22.78 -16.98 8.36
N VAL A 253 23.34 -18.15 8.08
CA VAL A 253 24.65 -18.56 8.63
C VAL A 253 25.79 -18.02 7.76
N HIS A 254 25.66 -18.16 6.44
CA HIS A 254 26.73 -17.81 5.50
C HIS A 254 26.99 -16.31 5.42
N LEU A 255 25.95 -15.47 5.38
CA LEU A 255 26.16 -14.02 5.30
C LEU A 255 26.86 -13.49 6.55
N ARG A 256 26.51 -14.02 7.73
CA ARG A 256 27.06 -13.56 9.02
C ARG A 256 28.52 -13.96 9.25
N GLU A 257 28.88 -15.17 8.84
CA GLU A 257 30.21 -15.71 9.14
C GLU A 257 31.21 -15.44 8.03
N GLN A 258 30.75 -15.16 6.80
CA GLN A 258 31.62 -15.09 5.62
C GLN A 258 31.66 -13.72 4.95
N LEU A 259 30.64 -12.86 5.14
CA LEU A 259 30.57 -11.54 4.52
C LEU A 259 30.53 -10.47 5.62
N MET A 260 31.47 -9.53 5.59
CA MET A 260 31.46 -8.34 6.46
C MET A 260 30.53 -7.28 5.85
N ILE A 261 29.22 -7.47 6.01
CA ILE A 261 28.20 -6.59 5.42
C ILE A 261 27.93 -5.42 6.37
N PRO A 262 27.98 -4.16 5.89
CA PRO A 262 27.47 -3.03 6.65
C PRO A 262 25.94 -3.09 6.65
N TRP A 263 25.36 -3.29 7.84
CA TRP A 263 23.92 -3.39 8.02
C TRP A 263 23.32 -2.03 8.37
N HIS A 264 22.31 -1.64 7.62
CA HIS A 264 21.44 -0.50 7.84
C HIS A 264 20.38 -0.77 8.91
N CYS A 265 19.81 -1.99 8.95
CA CYS A 265 18.78 -2.38 9.92
C CYS A 265 19.03 -3.78 10.50
N GLU A 266 20.22 -4.02 11.06
CA GLU A 266 20.63 -5.35 11.56
C GLU A 266 19.63 -5.94 12.58
N ARG A 267 19.12 -5.11 13.50
CA ARG A 267 18.17 -5.50 14.56
C ARG A 267 16.72 -5.67 14.06
N GLY A 268 16.50 -5.50 12.75
CA GLY A 268 15.22 -5.67 12.07
C GLY A 268 14.26 -4.49 12.23
N LEU A 269 13.05 -4.67 11.70
CA LEU A 269 12.07 -3.58 11.53
C LEU A 269 11.57 -2.97 12.84
N VAL A 270 11.34 -3.77 13.89
CA VAL A 270 10.73 -3.27 15.14
C VAL A 270 11.66 -2.31 15.89
N GLU A 271 12.95 -2.64 15.96
CA GLU A 271 13.95 -1.84 16.66
C GLU A 271 14.33 -0.58 15.87
N ASN A 272 14.31 -0.65 14.54
CA ASN A 272 14.66 0.47 13.65
C ASN A 272 13.43 1.18 13.06
N ILE A 273 12.26 1.04 13.70
CA ILE A 273 10.98 1.50 13.13
C ILE A 273 10.95 3.01 12.88
N ASP A 274 11.55 3.81 13.76
CA ASP A 274 11.54 5.27 13.63
C ASP A 274 12.37 5.73 12.42
N GLN A 275 13.54 5.12 12.21
CA GLN A 275 14.37 5.35 11.03
C GLN A 275 13.65 4.94 9.74
N VAL A 276 13.07 3.73 9.70
CA VAL A 276 12.32 3.24 8.53
C VAL A 276 11.10 4.12 8.23
N VAL A 277 10.42 4.64 9.26
CA VAL A 277 9.30 5.57 9.08
C VAL A 277 9.76 6.90 8.51
N GLU A 278 10.90 7.42 8.94
CA GLU A 278 11.46 8.65 8.39
C GLU A 278 11.82 8.48 6.91
N GLU A 279 12.49 7.38 6.55
CA GLU A 279 12.78 7.03 5.17
C GLU A 279 11.51 6.86 4.34
N TYR A 280 10.48 6.21 4.89
CA TYR A 280 9.18 6.07 4.24
C TYR A 280 8.56 7.45 3.96
N ARG A 281 8.62 8.38 4.91
CA ARG A 281 8.08 9.74 4.78
C ARG A 281 8.81 10.54 3.71
N GLN A 282 10.15 10.53 3.75
CA GLN A 282 10.99 11.25 2.80
C GLN A 282 10.79 10.73 1.37
N ASN A 283 10.83 9.40 1.19
CA ASN A 283 10.71 8.77 -0.13
C ASN A 283 9.33 8.98 -0.77
N ARG A 284 8.27 9.06 0.04
CA ARG A 284 6.89 9.25 -0.44
C ARG A 284 6.44 10.71 -0.44
N GLY A 285 7.30 11.65 -0.04
CA GLY A 285 6.94 13.05 0.13
C GLY A 285 5.84 13.29 1.17
N LEU A 286 5.70 12.39 2.16
CA LEU A 286 4.74 12.48 3.26
C LEU A 286 5.30 13.32 4.41
N LEU A 287 5.76 14.52 4.07
CA LEU A 287 6.30 15.46 5.04
C LEU A 287 5.16 16.19 5.76
N PRO A 288 5.22 16.34 7.09
CA PRO A 288 4.14 16.93 7.88
C PRO A 288 4.08 18.43 7.63
N ILE A 289 2.87 18.96 7.37
CA ILE A 289 2.69 20.40 7.23
C ILE A 289 2.48 21.03 8.60
N ARG A 290 3.31 22.02 8.94
CA ARG A 290 3.22 22.73 10.23
C ARG A 290 2.83 24.18 9.98
N ILE A 291 1.63 24.54 10.41
CA ILE A 291 1.06 25.85 10.14
C ILE A 291 0.76 26.56 11.46
N CYS A 292 1.08 27.84 11.56
CA CYS A 292 0.63 28.72 12.65
C CYS A 292 -0.34 29.77 12.11
N VAL A 293 -1.48 29.98 12.78
CA VAL A 293 -2.47 30.99 12.39
C VAL A 293 -2.63 32.02 13.52
N MET A 294 -2.32 33.26 13.20
CA MET A 294 -2.23 34.39 14.12
C MET A 294 -3.14 35.53 13.68
N GLY A 295 -3.49 36.43 14.61
CA GLY A 295 -4.37 37.57 14.32
C GLY A 295 -5.26 38.02 15.48
N PRO A 296 -6.00 39.14 15.33
CA PRO A 296 -6.83 39.72 16.39
C PRO A 296 -8.03 38.82 16.75
N PRO A 297 -8.63 38.98 17.94
CA PRO A 297 -9.85 38.24 18.30
C PRO A 297 -10.98 38.49 17.29
N ALA A 298 -11.83 37.49 17.07
CA ALA A 298 -12.95 37.50 16.11
C ALA A 298 -12.62 37.64 14.60
N VAL A 299 -11.33 37.69 14.21
CA VAL A 299 -10.93 37.80 12.79
C VAL A 299 -11.27 36.56 11.93
N GLY A 300 -11.48 35.40 12.56
CA GLY A 300 -11.79 34.15 11.86
C GLY A 300 -10.68 33.10 11.83
N LYS A 301 -9.64 33.24 12.68
CA LYS A 301 -8.53 32.26 12.81
C LYS A 301 -9.02 30.82 12.89
N SER A 302 -9.89 30.51 13.84
CA SER A 302 -10.41 29.14 14.03
C SER A 302 -11.23 28.64 12.86
N THR A 303 -11.88 29.52 12.09
CA THR A 303 -12.59 29.14 10.87
C THR A 303 -11.59 28.75 9.79
N LEU A 304 -10.55 29.56 9.59
CA LEU A 304 -9.47 29.27 8.64
C LEU A 304 -8.72 27.99 9.03
N SER A 305 -8.34 27.84 10.30
CA SER A 305 -7.67 26.64 10.80
C SER A 305 -8.48 25.37 10.55
N LYS A 306 -9.81 25.41 10.77
CA LYS A 306 -10.70 24.27 10.46
C LYS A 306 -10.68 23.94 8.97
N VAL A 307 -10.83 24.93 8.09
CA VAL A 307 -10.80 24.73 6.64
C VAL A 307 -9.47 24.11 6.18
N ILE A 308 -8.35 24.58 6.71
CA ILE A 308 -7.01 24.04 6.42
C ILE A 308 -6.91 22.59 6.93
N CYS A 309 -7.32 22.33 8.18
CA CYS A 309 -7.31 21.00 8.76
C CYS A 309 -8.18 20.00 7.98
N ASP A 310 -9.38 20.41 7.56
CA ASP A 310 -10.30 19.54 6.83
C ASP A 310 -9.79 19.22 5.42
N HIS A 311 -9.15 20.18 4.77
CA HIS A 311 -8.62 20.04 3.42
C HIS A 311 -7.34 19.19 3.39
N TYR A 312 -6.36 19.50 4.25
CA TYR A 312 -5.06 18.81 4.29
C TYR A 312 -4.99 17.67 5.30
N LYS A 313 -6.10 17.34 5.96
CA LYS A 313 -6.19 16.31 7.02
C LYS A 313 -5.17 16.52 8.15
N LEU A 314 -5.04 17.77 8.61
CA LEU A 314 -4.10 18.16 9.68
C LEU A 314 -4.78 18.23 11.05
N HIS A 315 -3.99 18.16 12.12
CA HIS A 315 -4.49 18.28 13.48
C HIS A 315 -4.73 19.74 13.90
N HIS A 316 -5.96 20.08 14.30
CA HIS A 316 -6.29 21.41 14.82
C HIS A 316 -5.89 21.54 16.29
N ILE A 317 -4.84 22.32 16.57
CA ILE A 317 -4.31 22.51 17.93
C ILE A 317 -4.83 23.83 18.51
N LYS A 318 -5.73 23.71 19.50
CA LYS A 318 -6.27 24.82 20.29
C LYS A 318 -5.91 24.64 21.77
N LEU A 319 -5.51 25.72 22.43
CA LEU A 319 -5.06 25.66 23.83
C LEU A 319 -6.07 25.03 24.81
N LYS A 320 -7.33 25.51 24.82
CA LYS A 320 -8.36 25.02 25.78
C LYS A 320 -8.62 23.50 25.62
N PRO A 321 -8.93 22.98 24.41
CA PRO A 321 -9.05 21.54 24.20
C PRO A 321 -7.78 20.75 24.52
N THR A 322 -6.60 21.24 24.12
CA THR A 322 -5.33 20.54 24.38
C THR A 322 -5.08 20.36 25.88
N ILE A 323 -5.28 21.40 26.69
CA ILE A 323 -5.14 21.31 28.15
C ILE A 323 -6.13 20.29 28.72
N ALA A 324 -7.40 20.35 28.30
CA ALA A 324 -8.42 19.43 28.78
C ALA A 324 -8.13 17.97 28.40
N GLU A 325 -7.65 17.74 27.17
CA GLU A 325 -7.24 16.43 26.67
C GLU A 325 -6.04 15.88 27.45
N THR A 326 -5.02 16.70 27.71
CA THR A 326 -3.83 16.31 28.49
C THR A 326 -4.23 15.96 29.92
N ILE A 327 -5.08 16.76 30.58
CA ILE A 327 -5.61 16.44 31.91
C ILE A 327 -6.39 15.12 31.90
N ALA A 328 -7.22 14.88 30.89
CA ALA A 328 -7.98 13.63 30.77
C ALA A 328 -7.07 12.41 30.57
N LYS A 329 -6.04 12.53 29.73
CA LYS A 329 -5.03 11.48 29.50
C LYS A 329 -4.25 11.16 30.77
N LEU A 330 -3.76 12.17 31.48
CA LEU A 330 -3.06 12.00 32.74
C LEU A 330 -3.95 11.37 33.82
N LYS A 331 -5.23 11.78 33.92
CA LYS A 331 -6.19 11.13 34.83
C LYS A 331 -6.36 9.65 34.53
N LYS A 332 -6.49 9.30 33.25
CA LYS A 332 -6.66 7.91 32.81
C LYS A 332 -5.43 7.05 33.12
N ALA A 333 -4.23 7.58 32.85
CA ALA A 333 -2.97 6.92 33.17
C ALA A 333 -2.80 6.63 34.66
N VAL A 334 -3.29 7.53 35.53
CA VAL A 334 -3.26 7.35 36.99
C VAL A 334 -4.29 6.34 37.48
N SER A 335 -5.42 6.16 36.79
CA SER A 335 -6.51 5.28 37.25
C SER A 335 -6.46 3.84 36.74
N GLU A 336 -5.87 3.58 35.57
CA GLU A 336 -6.05 2.30 34.87
C GLU A 336 -4.84 1.35 34.89
N ASP A 337 -3.64 1.79 35.24
CA ASP A 337 -2.42 0.98 35.00
C ASP A 337 -1.63 0.61 36.27
N PRO A 338 -1.96 -0.49 36.96
CA PRO A 338 -1.13 -1.05 38.03
C PRO A 338 0.12 -1.81 37.50
N SER A 339 0.33 -1.88 36.18
CA SER A 339 1.41 -2.63 35.52
C SER A 339 2.48 -1.74 34.87
N ALA A 340 2.21 -0.47 34.63
CA ALA A 340 3.21 0.52 34.22
C ALA A 340 4.30 0.66 35.29
N GLU A 341 5.54 0.86 34.84
CA GLU A 341 6.68 1.10 35.73
C GLU A 341 6.32 2.19 36.75
N LYS A 342 6.52 1.89 38.04
CA LYS A 342 6.09 2.75 39.18
C LYS A 342 6.59 4.20 39.07
N GLU A 343 7.66 4.41 38.32
CA GLU A 343 8.29 5.71 38.08
C GLU A 343 7.50 6.58 37.08
N SER A 344 7.04 6.02 35.96
CA SER A 344 6.27 6.76 34.93
C SER A 344 4.90 7.23 35.45
N THR A 345 4.23 6.38 36.23
CA THR A 345 2.96 6.73 36.87
C THR A 345 3.11 7.81 37.95
N ALA A 346 4.22 7.81 38.69
CA ALA A 346 4.54 8.84 39.68
C ALA A 346 4.79 10.20 39.03
N VAL A 347 5.56 10.23 37.93
CA VAL A 347 5.81 11.47 37.15
C VAL A 347 4.50 12.03 36.58
N ALA A 348 3.65 11.18 36.02
CA ALA A 348 2.34 11.59 35.50
C ALA A 348 1.43 12.16 36.61
N HIS A 349 1.48 11.57 37.81
CA HIS A 349 0.71 12.03 38.97
C HIS A 349 1.22 13.37 39.50
N GLU A 350 2.53 13.57 39.57
CA GLU A 350 3.15 14.83 40.00
C GLU A 350 2.84 15.96 39.01
N PHE A 351 2.99 15.70 37.71
CA PHE A 351 2.68 16.69 36.67
C PHE A 351 1.20 17.09 36.66
N LEU A 352 0.30 16.12 36.85
CA LEU A 352 -1.15 16.39 36.96
C LEU A 352 -1.50 17.22 38.20
N ASN A 353 -0.84 16.98 39.33
CA ASN A 353 -1.01 17.80 40.53
C ASN A 353 -0.51 19.22 40.29
N ASN A 354 0.67 19.38 39.69
CA ASN A 354 1.25 20.68 39.36
C ASN A 354 0.30 21.50 38.46
N ILE A 355 -0.26 20.90 37.40
CA ILE A 355 -1.26 21.57 36.55
C ILE A 355 -2.49 22.00 37.34
N LYS A 356 -3.04 21.14 38.20
CA LYS A 356 -4.25 21.45 38.99
C LYS A 356 -3.98 22.56 40.00
N GLU A 357 -2.90 22.46 40.76
CA GLU A 357 -2.53 23.46 41.77
C GLU A 357 -2.28 24.83 41.12
N ASN A 358 -1.58 24.86 39.99
CA ASN A 358 -1.36 26.10 39.24
C ASN A 358 -2.68 26.71 38.74
N MET A 359 -3.58 25.88 38.21
CA MET A 359 -4.91 26.35 37.78
C MET A 359 -5.77 26.85 38.94
N GLU A 360 -5.70 26.23 40.12
CA GLU A 360 -6.41 26.68 41.33
C GLU A 360 -5.88 28.03 41.83
N GLN A 361 -4.57 28.24 41.79
CA GLN A 361 -3.92 29.47 42.23
C GLN A 361 -4.13 30.64 41.24
N ASN A 362 -4.24 30.35 39.94
CA ASN A 362 -4.28 31.35 38.88
C ASN A 362 -5.68 31.53 38.26
N ALA A 363 -6.75 31.29 39.03
CA ALA A 363 -8.14 31.45 38.60
C ALA A 363 -8.47 30.73 37.26
N GLY A 364 -7.90 29.54 37.07
CA GLY A 364 -8.11 28.68 35.90
C GLY A 364 -7.19 28.95 34.71
N VAL A 365 -6.16 29.81 34.85
CA VAL A 365 -5.17 30.09 33.80
C VAL A 365 -3.86 29.37 34.11
N LEU A 366 -3.35 28.57 33.18
CA LEU A 366 -2.02 27.98 33.31
C LEU A 366 -0.92 29.02 33.11
N GLU A 367 0.12 28.91 33.93
CA GLU A 367 1.38 29.61 33.76
C GLU A 367 2.07 29.26 32.43
N ASP A 368 2.82 30.21 31.87
CA ASP A 368 3.38 30.09 30.53
C ASP A 368 4.35 28.90 30.40
N GLN A 369 5.20 28.61 31.39
CA GLN A 369 6.13 27.46 31.34
C GLN A 369 5.41 26.11 31.23
N LEU A 370 4.38 25.89 32.06
CA LEU A 370 3.58 24.67 32.01
C LEU A 370 2.75 24.60 30.73
N LEU A 371 2.25 25.73 30.24
CA LEU A 371 1.52 25.81 28.98
C LEU A 371 2.41 25.45 27.79
N LEU A 372 3.63 25.97 27.76
CA LEU A 372 4.63 25.66 26.73
C LEU A 372 4.91 24.16 26.70
N LYS A 373 5.15 23.55 27.86
CA LYS A 373 5.35 22.10 27.98
C LYS A 373 4.16 21.29 27.47
N VAL A 374 2.94 21.62 27.89
CA VAL A 374 1.71 20.92 27.46
C VAL A 374 1.53 21.00 25.93
N VAL A 375 1.82 22.16 25.33
CA VAL A 375 1.71 22.32 23.87
C VAL A 375 2.83 21.57 23.15
N ARG A 376 4.09 21.64 23.63
CA ARG A 376 5.22 20.87 23.07
C ARG A 376 4.92 19.38 23.07
N ASP A 377 4.49 18.83 24.21
CA ASP A 377 4.13 17.41 24.35
C ASP A 377 3.04 17.02 23.35
N LYS A 378 2.05 17.89 23.11
CA LYS A 378 1.00 17.66 22.13
C LYS A 378 1.55 17.64 20.69
N LEU A 379 2.43 18.56 20.33
CA LEU A 379 3.02 18.63 18.99
C LEU A 379 4.00 17.47 18.72
N MET A 380 4.63 16.93 19.77
CA MET A 380 5.49 15.75 19.70
C MET A 380 4.72 14.42 19.63
N THR A 381 3.39 14.46 19.65
CA THR A 381 2.60 13.23 19.43
C THR A 381 2.74 12.74 17.99
N LYS A 382 2.81 11.41 17.80
CA LYS A 382 2.93 10.77 16.48
C LYS A 382 1.90 11.28 15.44
N PRO A 383 0.62 11.55 15.76
CA PRO A 383 -0.31 12.12 14.78
C PRO A 383 0.14 13.51 14.26
N CYS A 384 0.66 14.37 15.13
CA CYS A 384 1.16 15.70 14.76
C CYS A 384 2.50 15.60 14.02
N LEU A 385 3.37 14.66 14.40
CA LEU A 385 4.64 14.43 13.72
C LEU A 385 4.43 13.82 12.31
N ASN A 386 3.49 12.90 12.15
CA ASN A 386 3.26 12.20 10.88
C ASN A 386 2.49 13.06 9.89
N GLN A 387 1.34 13.61 10.29
CA GLN A 387 0.46 14.36 9.38
C GLN A 387 0.76 15.86 9.39
N GLY A 388 1.23 16.40 10.51
CA GLY A 388 1.32 17.83 10.74
C GLY A 388 0.15 18.41 11.55
N PHE A 389 0.18 19.72 11.73
CA PHE A 389 -0.73 20.43 12.62
C PHE A 389 -0.97 21.89 12.21
N VAL A 390 -2.08 22.44 12.70
CA VAL A 390 -2.41 23.87 12.63
C VAL A 390 -2.53 24.41 14.05
N LEU A 391 -1.62 25.31 14.42
CA LEU A 391 -1.58 25.98 15.71
C LEU A 391 -2.47 27.24 15.67
N ASP A 392 -3.54 27.28 16.45
CA ASP A 392 -4.56 28.34 16.42
C ASP A 392 -4.34 29.38 17.55
N GLY A 393 -3.75 30.52 17.19
CA GLY A 393 -3.64 31.69 18.07
C GLY A 393 -2.65 31.53 19.22
N PHE A 394 -1.60 30.74 19.02
CA PHE A 394 -0.47 30.54 19.94
C PHE A 394 0.82 30.42 19.13
N PRO A 395 1.98 30.90 19.62
CA PRO A 395 2.25 31.66 20.85
C PRO A 395 1.67 33.10 20.80
N LYS A 396 1.43 33.74 21.96
CA LYS A 396 0.75 35.06 22.03
C LYS A 396 1.65 36.25 22.33
N MET A 397 2.89 36.00 22.74
CA MET A 397 3.83 37.01 23.23
C MET A 397 5.23 36.67 22.70
N TYR A 398 6.05 37.70 22.48
CA TYR A 398 7.43 37.54 22.03
C TYR A 398 8.21 36.57 22.92
N GLY A 399 8.25 36.81 24.24
CA GLY A 399 8.99 35.95 25.17
C GLY A 399 8.49 34.51 25.18
N GLN A 400 7.19 34.31 25.03
CA GLN A 400 6.60 32.97 24.92
C GLN A 400 7.00 32.28 23.62
N ALA A 401 7.02 32.99 22.49
CA ALA A 401 7.43 32.44 21.21
C ALA A 401 8.92 32.10 21.20
N LYS A 402 9.76 32.99 21.74
CA LYS A 402 11.18 32.77 21.90
C LYS A 402 11.43 31.54 22.75
N GLU A 403 10.91 31.50 23.98
CA GLU A 403 11.04 30.34 24.87
C GLU A 403 10.53 29.06 24.18
N PHE A 404 9.39 29.10 23.49
CA PHE A 404 8.79 27.94 22.83
C PHE A 404 9.70 27.29 21.77
N TYR A 405 10.40 28.11 20.99
CA TYR A 405 11.24 27.68 19.86
C TYR A 405 12.75 27.75 20.13
N GLU A 406 13.18 28.28 21.29
CA GLU A 406 14.58 28.34 21.71
C GLU A 406 15.04 26.98 22.22
N ASN A 407 16.24 26.57 21.80
CA ASN A 407 16.87 25.31 22.18
C ASN A 407 17.49 25.42 23.55
N GLU A 408 16.97 24.64 24.51
CA GLU A 408 17.62 24.48 25.81
C GLU A 408 18.84 23.52 25.72
N ASP A 409 18.93 22.69 24.68
CA ASP A 409 19.92 21.61 24.54
C ASP A 409 21.06 21.91 23.53
N ALA A 410 21.31 23.19 23.20
CA ALA A 410 22.32 23.56 22.19
C ALA A 410 23.79 23.30 22.61
N ASP A 411 24.02 22.81 23.83
CA ASP A 411 25.35 22.62 24.42
C ASP A 411 25.79 21.14 24.52
N GLU A 412 24.98 20.16 24.10
CA GLU A 412 25.35 18.73 24.11
C GLU A 412 25.49 18.19 22.68
N GLU A 413 26.73 17.84 22.30
CA GLU A 413 27.13 17.20 21.04
C GLU A 413 26.63 15.74 20.96
N GLU A 414 25.32 15.51 21.12
CA GLU A 414 24.71 14.21 20.80
C GLU A 414 23.81 14.33 19.56
N GLU A 415 24.11 13.46 18.58
CA GLU A 415 23.58 13.46 17.21
C GLU A 415 22.07 13.13 17.08
N ASP A 416 21.33 13.01 18.19
CA ASP A 416 19.89 12.74 18.21
C ASP A 416 19.04 14.02 18.13
N ASP A 417 19.15 14.68 16.97
CA ASP A 417 18.00 15.12 16.16
C ASP A 417 17.00 16.15 16.73
N ASN A 418 17.38 17.43 16.75
CA ASN A 418 16.58 18.59 16.31
C ASN A 418 15.08 18.60 16.72
N THR A 419 14.75 18.24 17.97
CA THR A 419 13.36 18.16 18.47
C THR A 419 12.55 19.43 18.20
N PHE A 420 13.19 20.60 18.24
CA PHE A 420 12.59 21.89 17.92
C PHE A 420 12.23 22.06 16.43
N LYS A 421 13.05 21.54 15.48
CA LYS A 421 12.73 21.61 14.04
C LYS A 421 11.46 20.84 13.72
N LYS A 422 11.15 19.79 14.50
CA LYS A 422 9.93 18.99 14.37
C LYS A 422 8.66 19.77 14.75
N ILE A 423 8.76 20.81 15.58
CA ILE A 423 7.63 21.65 16.01
C ILE A 423 7.61 23.05 15.36
N LEU A 424 8.68 23.43 14.65
CA LEU A 424 8.79 24.73 13.99
C LEU A 424 7.78 24.84 12.82
N PRO A 425 6.90 25.85 12.77
CA PRO A 425 5.99 26.01 11.65
C PRO A 425 6.74 26.32 10.35
N GLU A 426 6.30 25.74 9.24
CA GLU A 426 6.80 26.06 7.89
C GLU A 426 6.09 27.32 7.35
N PHE A 427 4.82 27.50 7.71
CA PHE A 427 4.00 28.64 7.28
C PHE A 427 3.33 29.32 8.47
N VAL A 428 3.40 30.65 8.50
CA VAL A 428 2.71 31.48 9.49
C VAL A 428 1.73 32.41 8.80
N PHE A 429 0.44 32.30 9.11
CA PHE A 429 -0.60 33.20 8.61
C PHE A 429 -0.87 34.31 9.61
N LEU A 430 -0.60 35.55 9.22
CA LEU A 430 -0.90 36.75 10.00
C LEU A 430 -2.18 37.37 9.45
N LEU A 431 -3.31 37.08 10.10
CA LEU A 431 -4.60 37.67 9.76
C LEU A 431 -4.71 39.04 10.44
N ASP A 432 -5.09 40.07 9.68
CA ASP A 432 -5.45 41.38 10.23
C ASP A 432 -6.79 41.88 9.67
N ALA A 433 -7.47 42.73 10.44
CA ALA A 433 -8.70 43.37 10.04
C ALA A 433 -8.93 44.64 10.86
N SER A 434 -9.72 45.59 10.35
CA SER A 434 -10.01 46.82 11.09
C SER A 434 -10.82 46.56 12.37
N ASP A 435 -10.58 47.38 13.41
CA ASP A 435 -11.34 47.29 14.67
C ASP A 435 -12.85 47.51 14.46
N VAL A 436 -13.23 48.30 13.46
CA VAL A 436 -14.64 48.53 13.10
C VAL A 436 -15.26 47.24 12.58
N PHE A 437 -14.59 46.58 11.63
CA PHE A 437 -15.00 45.31 11.07
C PHE A 437 -15.13 44.23 12.14
N LEU A 438 -14.13 44.11 13.03
CA LEU A 438 -14.15 43.10 14.10
C LEU A 438 -15.30 43.31 15.09
N LYS A 439 -15.59 44.57 15.45
CA LYS A 439 -16.73 44.90 16.32
C LYS A 439 -18.07 44.56 15.64
N GLU A 440 -18.23 44.96 14.39
CA GLU A 440 -19.44 44.65 13.61
C GLU A 440 -19.63 43.14 13.44
N ARG A 441 -18.55 42.40 13.20
CA ARG A 441 -18.58 40.95 13.10
C ARG A 441 -19.06 40.31 14.40
N VAL A 442 -18.51 40.71 15.55
CA VAL A 442 -18.95 40.19 16.87
C VAL A 442 -20.42 40.50 17.15
N MET A 443 -20.91 41.70 16.77
CA MET A 443 -22.33 42.06 16.93
C MET A 443 -23.28 41.17 16.11
N ASN A 444 -22.79 40.61 15.00
CA ASN A 444 -23.57 39.75 14.11
C ASN A 444 -23.36 38.24 14.35
N LEU A 445 -22.55 37.85 15.34
CA LEU A 445 -22.35 36.44 15.69
C LEU A 445 -23.56 35.88 16.46
N PRO A 446 -23.86 34.58 16.31
CA PRO A 446 -24.85 33.91 17.16
C PRO A 446 -24.49 34.00 18.64
N GLU A 447 -25.50 34.13 19.51
CA GLU A 447 -25.31 34.25 20.97
C GLU A 447 -24.50 33.08 21.55
N SER A 448 -24.71 31.86 21.03
CA SER A 448 -23.93 30.68 21.40
C SER A 448 -22.42 30.82 21.16
N GLU A 449 -22.03 31.46 20.04
CA GLU A 449 -20.61 31.68 19.72
C GLU A 449 -20.02 32.83 20.54
N VAL A 450 -20.84 33.82 20.89
CA VAL A 450 -20.45 34.95 21.75
C VAL A 450 -20.14 34.45 23.16
N GLU A 451 -21.00 33.60 23.71
CA GLU A 451 -20.78 32.98 25.03
C GLU A 451 -19.58 32.01 25.01
N GLU A 452 -19.47 31.11 24.03
CA GLU A 452 -18.38 30.12 23.96
C GLU A 452 -16.99 30.78 23.89
N ASN A 453 -16.89 31.88 23.15
CA ASN A 453 -15.63 32.59 22.92
C ASN A 453 -15.37 33.73 23.91
N ASN A 454 -16.27 33.98 24.86
CA ASN A 454 -16.28 35.12 25.77
C ASN A 454 -16.13 36.45 24.99
N TYR A 455 -17.07 36.72 24.10
CA TYR A 455 -17.12 37.95 23.30
C TYR A 455 -18.16 38.96 23.80
N GLU A 456 -18.50 38.90 25.09
CA GLU A 456 -19.29 39.97 25.71
C GLU A 456 -18.59 41.33 25.48
N PRO A 457 -19.32 42.41 25.21
CA PRO A 457 -18.74 43.66 24.69
C PRO A 457 -17.52 44.17 25.46
N ASP A 458 -17.58 44.19 26.79
CA ASP A 458 -16.49 44.66 27.65
C ASP A 458 -15.26 43.75 27.60
N HIS A 459 -15.47 42.44 27.55
CA HIS A 459 -14.40 41.46 27.54
C HIS A 459 -13.72 41.40 26.16
N PHE A 460 -14.50 41.45 25.09
CA PHE A 460 -13.99 41.52 23.71
C PHE A 460 -13.14 42.79 23.49
N LEU A 461 -13.64 43.96 23.86
CA LEU A 461 -12.90 45.22 23.70
C LEU A 461 -11.58 45.24 24.49
N LYS A 462 -11.58 44.70 25.73
CA LYS A 462 -10.35 44.52 26.52
C LYS A 462 -9.35 43.59 25.83
N ARG A 463 -9.82 42.47 25.26
CA ARG A 463 -8.96 41.52 24.52
C ARG A 463 -8.38 42.13 23.26
N LEU A 464 -9.18 42.89 22.52
CA LEU A 464 -8.76 43.56 21.30
C LEU A 464 -7.72 44.64 21.60
N SER A 465 -7.95 45.50 22.62
CA SER A 465 -6.97 46.54 22.98
C SER A 465 -5.66 45.93 23.47
N ARG A 466 -5.73 44.85 24.26
CA ARG A 466 -4.54 44.11 24.70
C ARG A 466 -3.77 43.51 23.53
N TYR A 467 -4.46 42.97 22.53
CA TYR A 467 -3.83 42.47 21.31
C TYR A 467 -3.13 43.60 20.53
N ARG A 468 -3.83 44.72 20.29
CA ARG A 468 -3.26 45.88 19.57
C ARG A 468 -2.04 46.46 20.29
N HIS A 469 -2.12 46.64 21.61
CA HIS A 469 -1.00 47.17 22.41
C HIS A 469 0.23 46.24 22.41
N ARG A 470 0.03 44.92 22.30
CA ARG A 470 1.13 43.96 22.21
C ARG A 470 1.79 43.98 20.84
N ASN A 471 0.99 44.10 19.78
CA ASN A 471 1.49 44.12 18.39
C ASN A 471 1.87 45.53 17.91
N SER A 472 1.81 46.56 18.77
CA SER A 472 2.28 47.91 18.46
C SER A 472 3.67 48.23 19.02
N LYS A 473 4.33 47.24 19.66
CA LYS A 473 5.69 47.37 20.21
C LYS A 473 6.68 46.80 19.21
N ASP A 474 7.94 47.24 19.28
CA ASP A 474 9.06 46.77 18.44
C ASP A 474 9.50 45.31 18.73
N SER A 475 8.67 44.51 19.40
CA SER A 475 8.93 43.10 19.73
C SER A 475 7.64 42.29 19.72
N THR A 476 7.26 41.86 18.53
CA THR A 476 6.07 41.08 18.22
C THR A 476 6.40 39.62 17.95
N VAL A 477 5.39 38.76 17.94
CA VAL A 477 5.58 37.35 17.59
C VAL A 477 6.01 37.20 16.11
N ALA A 478 5.64 38.14 15.25
CA ALA A 478 6.07 38.13 13.85
C ALA A 478 7.60 38.32 13.74
N ASP A 479 8.18 39.19 14.57
CA ASP A 479 9.62 39.43 14.57
C ASP A 479 10.42 38.17 14.92
N VAL A 480 9.91 37.33 15.84
CA VAL A 480 10.52 36.01 16.15
C VAL A 480 10.52 35.09 14.94
N TYR A 481 9.46 35.12 14.14
CA TYR A 481 9.39 34.28 12.93
C TYR A 481 10.30 34.79 11.82
N ASP A 482 10.48 36.11 11.71
CA ASP A 482 11.44 36.71 10.81
C ASP A 482 12.89 36.43 11.25
N GLU A 483 13.18 36.42 12.56
CA GLU A 483 14.47 36.01 13.14
C GLU A 483 14.80 34.53 12.86
N LEU A 484 13.78 33.67 12.79
CA LEU A 484 13.88 32.25 12.49
C LEU A 484 13.81 31.93 10.99
N ASP A 485 13.79 32.95 10.13
CA ASP A 485 13.72 32.84 8.66
C ASP A 485 12.49 32.04 8.15
N ILE A 486 11.37 32.13 8.87
CA ILE A 486 10.13 31.42 8.57
C ILE A 486 9.25 32.24 7.61
N THR A 487 8.60 31.56 6.66
CA THR A 487 7.70 32.23 5.72
C THR A 487 6.42 32.74 6.39
N THR A 488 6.33 34.06 6.58
CA THR A 488 5.13 34.75 7.06
C THR A 488 4.24 35.22 5.90
N LEU A 489 2.92 35.08 6.07
CA LEU A 489 1.89 35.43 5.10
C LEU A 489 0.85 36.35 5.74
N SER A 490 0.98 37.65 5.45
CA SER A 490 0.04 38.66 5.92
C SER A 490 -1.20 38.72 5.05
N LEU A 491 -2.38 38.64 5.67
CA LEU A 491 -3.68 38.59 4.99
C LEU A 491 -4.64 39.58 5.65
N GLU A 492 -5.09 40.56 4.88
CA GLU A 492 -6.08 41.54 5.34
C GLU A 492 -7.50 41.04 5.04
N ILE A 493 -8.29 40.82 6.10
CA ILE A 493 -9.67 40.35 5.99
C ILE A 493 -10.61 41.55 5.93
N THR A 494 -11.15 41.77 4.73
CA THR A 494 -12.08 42.87 4.45
C THR A 494 -13.52 42.41 4.33
N SER A 495 -13.77 41.11 4.17
CA SER A 495 -15.11 40.54 4.05
C SER A 495 -15.22 39.17 4.72
N ASN A 496 -16.44 38.79 5.12
CA ASN A 496 -16.68 37.51 5.79
C ASN A 496 -16.47 36.28 4.90
N ASN A 497 -16.33 36.45 3.58
CA ASN A 497 -16.36 35.38 2.60
C ASN A 497 -15.17 35.42 1.63
N ASP A 498 -14.05 36.02 2.04
CA ASP A 498 -12.93 36.31 1.13
C ASP A 498 -12.27 35.01 0.61
N PRO A 499 -12.48 34.64 -0.68
CA PRO A 499 -11.90 33.43 -1.27
C PRO A 499 -10.39 33.54 -1.45
N ASN A 500 -9.83 34.75 -1.36
CA ASN A 500 -8.40 35.00 -1.57
C ASN A 500 -7.51 34.25 -0.57
N CYS A 501 -7.97 34.07 0.67
CA CYS A 501 -7.18 33.40 1.70
C CYS A 501 -6.89 31.95 1.30
N PHE A 502 -7.93 31.23 0.84
CA PHE A 502 -7.82 29.85 0.38
C PHE A 502 -7.09 29.75 -0.96
N MET A 503 -7.27 30.70 -1.89
CA MET A 503 -6.52 30.71 -3.16
C MET A 503 -5.02 30.97 -2.99
N VAL A 504 -4.62 31.85 -2.06
CA VAL A 504 -3.20 32.11 -1.75
C VAL A 504 -2.59 30.89 -1.06
N LEU A 505 -3.34 30.27 -0.14
CA LEU A 505 -3.02 28.96 0.46
C LEU A 505 -2.81 27.90 -0.63
N GLU A 506 -3.79 27.72 -1.52
CA GLU A 506 -3.76 26.71 -2.58
C GLU A 506 -2.60 26.96 -3.55
N LYS A 507 -2.33 28.22 -3.94
CA LYS A 507 -1.24 28.55 -4.87
C LYS A 507 0.15 28.33 -4.27
N LYS A 508 0.32 28.50 -2.96
CA LYS A 508 1.62 28.30 -2.27
C LYS A 508 1.83 26.88 -1.75
N LEU A 509 0.77 26.20 -1.32
CA LEU A 509 0.81 24.82 -0.79
C LEU A 509 0.63 23.76 -1.89
N ARG A 510 0.03 24.07 -3.06
CA ARG A 510 -0.11 23.15 -4.21
C ARG A 510 1.18 22.48 -4.67
N PRO A 511 2.33 23.17 -4.79
CA PRO A 511 3.52 22.55 -5.35
C PRO A 511 3.99 21.32 -4.55
N GLN A 512 3.65 21.25 -3.26
CA GLN A 512 3.97 20.13 -2.37
C GLN A 512 2.93 18.99 -2.43
N PHE A 513 1.66 19.26 -2.79
CA PHE A 513 0.57 18.28 -2.76
C PHE A 513 -0.03 17.88 -4.12
N GLY A 514 0.07 18.75 -5.12
CA GLY A 514 -0.63 18.60 -6.40
C GLY A 514 -0.20 17.41 -7.23
N LYS A 515 1.02 16.87 -7.01
CA LYS A 515 1.47 15.66 -7.72
C LYS A 515 0.70 14.43 -7.25
N LEU A 516 0.60 14.18 -5.94
CA LEU A 516 0.05 12.93 -5.41
C LEU A 516 -1.47 12.77 -5.60
N GLU A 517 -2.27 13.84 -5.45
CA GLU A 517 -3.73 13.74 -5.67
C GLU A 517 -4.11 13.70 -7.16
N GLU A 518 -3.39 14.44 -8.01
CA GLU A 518 -3.66 14.47 -9.44
C GLU A 518 -3.13 13.21 -10.14
N GLU A 519 -1.99 12.66 -9.69
CA GLU A 519 -1.49 11.34 -10.10
C GLU A 519 -2.44 10.24 -9.62
N ALA A 520 -2.83 10.21 -8.35
CA ALA A 520 -3.78 9.20 -7.85
C ALA A 520 -5.14 9.24 -8.57
N ARG A 521 -5.63 10.43 -8.92
CA ARG A 521 -6.89 10.59 -9.67
C ARG A 521 -6.75 10.15 -11.13
N LYS A 522 -5.64 10.53 -11.81
CA LYS A 522 -5.35 10.10 -13.18
C LYS A 522 -5.13 8.59 -13.25
N GLU A 523 -4.42 8.02 -12.27
CA GLU A 523 -4.24 6.58 -12.12
C GLU A 523 -5.58 5.87 -11.89
N MET A 524 -6.51 6.42 -11.10
CA MET A 524 -7.84 5.81 -10.97
C MET A 524 -8.64 5.84 -12.26
N GLU A 525 -8.66 6.97 -12.98
CA GLU A 525 -9.36 7.10 -14.26
C GLU A 525 -8.73 6.23 -15.36
N GLU A 526 -7.42 6.01 -15.33
CA GLU A 526 -6.69 5.12 -16.22
C GLU A 526 -6.88 3.64 -15.83
N LYS A 527 -6.97 3.33 -14.54
CA LYS A 527 -7.32 2.00 -14.03
C LYS A 527 -8.73 1.59 -14.46
N GLU A 528 -9.71 2.47 -14.33
CA GLU A 528 -11.09 2.20 -14.77
C GLU A 528 -11.18 1.91 -16.27
N LYS A 529 -10.40 2.62 -17.09
CA LYS A 529 -10.36 2.38 -18.55
C LYS A 529 -9.73 1.03 -18.89
N ILE A 530 -8.63 0.67 -18.23
CA ILE A 530 -7.96 -0.61 -18.45
C ILE A 530 -8.82 -1.79 -17.94
N GLU A 531 -9.53 -1.61 -16.82
CA GLU A 531 -10.45 -2.62 -16.28
C GLU A 531 -11.63 -2.87 -17.24
N ALA A 532 -12.21 -1.80 -17.80
CA ALA A 532 -13.28 -1.89 -18.78
C ALA A 532 -12.81 -2.55 -20.09
N GLN A 533 -11.59 -2.25 -20.53
CA GLN A 533 -11.01 -2.87 -21.73
C GLN A 533 -10.75 -4.37 -21.51
N ARG A 534 -10.31 -4.76 -20.31
CA ARG A 534 -10.12 -6.18 -19.93
C ARG A 534 -11.43 -6.96 -19.91
N GLN A 535 -12.49 -6.38 -19.35
CA GLN A 535 -13.80 -7.03 -19.33
C GLN A 535 -14.32 -7.30 -20.75
N ALA A 536 -14.12 -6.34 -21.66
CA ALA A 536 -14.48 -6.52 -23.06
C ALA A 536 -13.65 -7.62 -23.77
N GLU A 537 -12.34 -7.66 -23.56
CA GLU A 537 -11.46 -8.70 -24.13
C GLU A 537 -11.77 -10.11 -23.58
N GLU A 538 -12.15 -10.21 -22.31
CA GLU A 538 -12.56 -11.47 -21.68
C GLU A 538 -13.90 -11.98 -22.20
N GLU A 539 -14.90 -11.09 -22.35
CA GLU A 539 -16.18 -11.42 -22.99
C GLU A 539 -16.01 -11.88 -24.45
N GLU A 540 -15.10 -11.25 -25.20
CA GLU A 540 -14.82 -11.65 -26.58
C GLU A 540 -14.16 -13.03 -26.66
N ARG A 541 -13.19 -13.32 -25.77
CA ARG A 541 -12.53 -14.63 -25.69
C ARG A 541 -13.51 -15.74 -25.27
N GLU A 542 -14.35 -15.50 -24.27
CA GLU A 542 -15.38 -16.47 -23.85
C GLU A 542 -16.39 -16.75 -24.97
N ALA A 543 -16.77 -15.71 -25.74
CA ALA A 543 -17.65 -15.86 -26.88
C ALA A 543 -17.01 -16.67 -28.03
N GLU A 544 -15.70 -16.55 -28.24
CA GLU A 544 -14.95 -17.35 -29.22
C GLU A 544 -14.82 -18.82 -28.78
N GLU A 545 -14.43 -19.08 -27.53
CA GLU A 545 -14.36 -20.43 -26.96
C GLU A 545 -15.74 -21.11 -26.92
N ALA A 546 -16.83 -20.36 -26.72
CA ALA A 546 -18.18 -20.89 -26.83
C ALA A 546 -18.54 -21.30 -28.27
N ARG A 547 -18.07 -20.57 -29.29
CA ARG A 547 -18.26 -20.94 -30.70
C ARG A 547 -17.48 -22.19 -31.06
N GLU A 548 -16.23 -22.31 -30.61
CA GLU A 548 -15.40 -23.49 -30.85
C GLU A 548 -15.99 -24.74 -30.17
N ARG A 549 -16.44 -24.62 -28.92
CA ARG A 549 -17.14 -25.71 -28.22
C ARG A 549 -18.42 -26.14 -28.94
N ALA A 550 -19.18 -25.18 -29.47
CA ALA A 550 -20.38 -25.48 -30.24
C ALA A 550 -20.06 -26.21 -31.56
N ALA A 551 -19.02 -25.79 -32.28
CA ALA A 551 -18.58 -26.44 -33.52
C ALA A 551 -18.07 -27.88 -33.27
N HIS A 552 -17.22 -28.06 -32.26
CA HIS A 552 -16.72 -29.38 -31.87
C HIS A 552 -17.85 -30.31 -31.40
N TRP A 553 -18.84 -29.77 -30.68
CA TRP A 553 -20.04 -30.52 -30.29
C TRP A 553 -20.85 -30.97 -31.51
N GLU A 554 -21.00 -30.12 -32.52
CA GLU A 554 -21.71 -30.47 -33.76
C GLU A 554 -21.00 -31.58 -34.55
N GLU A 555 -19.67 -31.54 -34.65
CA GLU A 555 -18.85 -32.58 -35.29
C GLU A 555 -18.91 -33.90 -34.53
N TRP A 556 -18.82 -33.85 -33.19
CA TRP A 556 -19.00 -35.01 -32.33
C TRP A 556 -20.39 -35.63 -32.49
N SER A 557 -21.44 -34.80 -32.52
CA SER A 557 -22.82 -35.25 -32.71
C SER A 557 -23.00 -35.97 -34.05
N LYS A 558 -22.48 -35.40 -35.14
CA LYS A 558 -22.50 -36.05 -36.47
C LYS A 558 -21.74 -37.37 -36.48
N SER A 559 -20.61 -37.44 -35.79
CA SER A 559 -19.80 -38.67 -35.68
C SER A 559 -20.54 -39.75 -34.90
N LEU A 560 -21.23 -39.38 -33.82
CA LEU A 560 -22.06 -40.28 -33.02
C LEU A 560 -23.24 -40.84 -33.83
N GLU A 561 -23.95 -39.99 -34.57
CA GLU A 561 -25.05 -40.41 -35.46
C GLU A 561 -24.55 -41.39 -36.54
N ASN A 562 -23.38 -41.12 -37.14
CA ASN A 562 -22.78 -42.02 -38.12
C ASN A 562 -22.42 -43.37 -37.51
N LEU A 563 -21.91 -43.39 -36.28
CA LEU A 563 -21.53 -44.61 -35.56
C LEU A 563 -22.77 -45.45 -35.20
N GLN A 564 -23.82 -44.82 -34.69
CA GLN A 564 -25.13 -45.46 -34.46
C GLN A 564 -25.70 -46.05 -35.76
N ARG A 565 -25.61 -45.32 -36.87
CA ARG A 565 -26.09 -45.81 -38.17
C ARG A 565 -25.27 -46.99 -38.70
N GLN A 566 -23.97 -47.04 -38.42
CA GLN A 566 -23.13 -48.20 -38.76
C GLN A 566 -23.50 -49.41 -37.90
N GLU A 567 -23.72 -49.21 -36.61
CA GLU A 567 -24.15 -50.26 -35.68
C GLU A 567 -25.52 -50.82 -36.07
N GLU A 568 -26.49 -49.96 -36.41
CA GLU A 568 -27.81 -50.38 -36.88
C GLU A 568 -27.72 -51.20 -38.18
N LYS A 569 -26.85 -50.81 -39.12
CA LYS A 569 -26.59 -51.59 -40.34
C LYS A 569 -25.98 -52.96 -40.03
N LEU A 570 -25.04 -53.04 -39.08
CA LEU A 570 -24.45 -54.31 -38.66
C LEU A 570 -25.48 -55.22 -37.98
N LEU A 571 -26.29 -54.68 -37.07
CA LEU A 571 -27.39 -55.39 -36.42
C LEU A 571 -28.45 -55.85 -37.44
N ALA A 572 -28.81 -55.00 -38.40
CA ALA A 572 -29.72 -55.36 -39.49
C ALA A 572 -29.14 -56.48 -40.37
N ALA A 573 -27.84 -56.46 -40.67
CA ALA A 573 -27.18 -57.53 -41.43
C ALA A 573 -27.11 -58.85 -40.65
N GLN A 574 -26.79 -58.80 -39.35
CA GLN A 574 -26.77 -59.97 -38.46
C GLN A 574 -28.17 -60.60 -38.34
N THR A 575 -29.21 -59.76 -38.26
CA THR A 575 -30.61 -60.21 -38.15
C THR A 575 -31.28 -60.43 -39.52
N ALA A 576 -30.60 -60.18 -40.64
CA ALA A 576 -31.18 -60.25 -41.98
C ALA A 576 -31.66 -61.66 -42.33
N ARG A 577 -30.86 -62.70 -42.05
CA ARG A 577 -31.25 -64.10 -42.31
C ARG A 577 -32.46 -64.50 -41.48
N MET A 578 -32.51 -64.08 -40.21
CA MET A 578 -33.63 -64.34 -39.31
C MET A 578 -34.91 -63.60 -39.76
N ARG A 579 -34.80 -62.32 -40.11
CA ARG A 579 -35.94 -61.53 -40.64
C ARG A 579 -36.46 -62.08 -41.97
N SER A 580 -35.58 -62.48 -42.88
CA SER A 580 -35.97 -63.11 -44.15
C SER A 580 -36.72 -64.42 -43.91
N TYR A 581 -36.19 -65.29 -43.03
CA TYR A 581 -36.85 -66.55 -42.68
C TYR A 581 -38.23 -66.33 -42.05
N LEU A 582 -38.34 -65.40 -41.08
CA LEU A 582 -39.62 -65.07 -40.47
C LEU A 582 -40.58 -64.45 -41.49
N SER A 583 -40.12 -63.54 -42.34
CA SER A 583 -40.92 -62.90 -43.38
C SER A 583 -41.46 -63.88 -44.42
N GLU A 584 -40.67 -64.90 -44.77
CA GLU A 584 -41.03 -65.87 -45.81
C GLU A 584 -41.90 -67.01 -45.26
N HIS A 585 -41.57 -67.53 -44.07
CA HIS A 585 -42.20 -68.76 -43.57
C HIS A 585 -43.23 -68.54 -42.46
N VAL A 586 -43.14 -67.47 -41.68
CA VAL A 586 -44.00 -67.25 -40.50
C VAL A 586 -45.00 -66.11 -40.74
N MET A 587 -44.53 -64.99 -41.29
CA MET A 587 -45.32 -63.78 -41.44
C MET A 587 -46.54 -63.91 -42.36
N PRO A 588 -46.54 -64.67 -43.47
CA PRO A 588 -47.74 -64.78 -44.32
C PRO A 588 -48.92 -65.43 -43.58
N THR A 589 -48.66 -66.55 -42.90
CA THR A 589 -49.69 -67.29 -42.12
C THR A 589 -50.10 -66.51 -40.87
N LEU A 590 -49.14 -65.88 -40.18
CA LEU A 590 -49.41 -65.05 -38.99
C LEU A 590 -50.20 -63.80 -39.34
N SER A 591 -49.86 -63.10 -40.41
CA SER A 591 -50.56 -61.89 -40.85
C SER A 591 -51.99 -62.21 -41.29
N GLN A 592 -52.19 -63.33 -42.00
CA GLN A 592 -53.53 -63.80 -42.35
C GLN A 592 -54.34 -64.20 -41.10
N GLY A 593 -53.72 -64.87 -40.13
CA GLY A 593 -54.36 -65.20 -38.85
C GLY A 593 -54.75 -63.96 -38.05
N LEU A 594 -53.89 -62.94 -38.01
CA LEU A 594 -54.18 -61.67 -37.35
C LEU A 594 -55.32 -60.91 -38.05
N LEU A 595 -55.35 -60.90 -39.40
CA LEU A 595 -56.45 -60.32 -40.17
C LEU A 595 -57.77 -61.07 -39.97
N ALA A 596 -57.73 -62.40 -39.94
CA ALA A 596 -58.89 -63.25 -39.67
C ALA A 596 -59.42 -63.04 -38.25
N CYS A 597 -58.52 -62.94 -37.26
CA CYS A 597 -58.87 -62.64 -35.88
C CYS A 597 -59.50 -61.24 -35.75
N GLY A 598 -58.93 -60.24 -36.43
CA GLY A 598 -59.47 -58.87 -36.46
C GLY A 598 -60.86 -58.78 -37.12
N SER A 599 -61.14 -59.66 -38.08
CA SER A 599 -62.44 -59.75 -38.77
C SER A 599 -63.48 -60.53 -37.96
N ALA A 600 -63.09 -61.62 -37.32
CA ALA A 600 -63.98 -62.48 -36.52
C ALA A 600 -64.29 -61.91 -35.13
N ARG A 601 -63.39 -61.08 -34.58
CA ARG A 601 -63.47 -60.50 -33.22
C ARG A 601 -63.92 -61.53 -32.15
N PRO A 602 -63.20 -62.65 -32.00
CA PRO A 602 -63.52 -63.67 -31.00
C PRO A 602 -63.34 -63.12 -29.58
N GLN A 603 -64.01 -63.74 -28.60
CA GLN A 603 -63.85 -63.36 -27.18
C GLN A 603 -62.43 -63.60 -26.65
N ASP A 604 -61.73 -64.63 -27.15
CA ASP A 604 -60.30 -64.85 -26.90
C ASP A 604 -59.51 -64.79 -28.22
N PRO A 605 -58.84 -63.66 -28.50
CA PRO A 605 -58.02 -63.48 -29.70
C PRO A 605 -56.78 -64.38 -29.77
N LEU A 606 -56.19 -64.75 -28.62
CA LEU A 606 -54.95 -65.52 -28.58
C LEU A 606 -55.21 -66.99 -28.89
N ASP A 607 -56.23 -67.57 -28.27
CA ASP A 607 -56.64 -68.95 -28.55
C ASP A 607 -57.10 -69.11 -30.00
N PHE A 608 -57.89 -68.16 -30.51
CA PHE A 608 -58.32 -68.17 -31.91
C PHE A 608 -57.13 -68.08 -32.88
N LEU A 609 -56.14 -67.23 -32.61
CA LEU A 609 -54.96 -67.11 -33.45
C LEU A 609 -54.10 -68.39 -33.40
N ALA A 610 -53.96 -69.00 -32.21
CA ALA A 610 -53.23 -70.25 -32.04
C ALA A 610 -53.89 -71.41 -32.82
N GLU A 611 -55.22 -71.56 -32.70
CA GLU A 611 -55.98 -72.53 -33.50
C GLU A 611 -55.84 -72.27 -35.01
N TYR A 612 -55.93 -71.01 -35.42
CA TYR A 612 -55.78 -70.62 -36.83
C TYR A 612 -54.40 -70.99 -37.38
N LEU A 613 -53.34 -70.73 -36.62
CA LEU A 613 -51.96 -71.05 -37.01
C LEU A 613 -51.73 -72.56 -37.08
N ILE A 614 -52.28 -73.34 -36.13
CA ILE A 614 -52.21 -74.81 -36.15
C ILE A 614 -52.92 -75.36 -37.40
N LYS A 615 -54.11 -74.85 -37.69
CA LYS A 615 -54.94 -75.31 -38.82
C LYS A 615 -54.33 -74.96 -40.18
N ASN A 616 -53.70 -73.80 -40.31
CA ASN A 616 -53.15 -73.30 -41.57
C ASN A 616 -51.62 -73.45 -41.66
N ASN A 617 -51.04 -74.39 -40.91
CA ASN A 617 -49.61 -74.66 -40.94
C ASN A 617 -49.20 -75.26 -42.30
N PRO A 618 -48.33 -74.61 -43.10
CA PRO A 618 -47.96 -75.06 -44.44
C PRO A 618 -47.21 -76.42 -44.46
N SER A 619 -46.65 -76.85 -43.33
CA SER A 619 -46.00 -78.16 -43.18
C SER A 619 -47.00 -79.31 -43.01
N ASN A 620 -48.28 -79.00 -42.75
CA ASN A 620 -49.35 -79.98 -42.51
C ASN A 620 -50.16 -80.25 -43.79
N SER A 621 -49.46 -80.38 -44.93
CA SER A 621 -50.04 -80.83 -46.19
C SER A 621 -50.12 -82.37 -46.26
N THR A 622 -50.85 -82.95 -45.32
CA THR A 622 -51.43 -84.28 -45.50
C THR A 622 -52.90 -84.05 -45.85
N LYS A 623 -53.24 -84.11 -47.15
CA LYS A 623 -54.58 -84.55 -47.52
C LYS A 623 -54.75 -85.94 -46.89
N LEU A 624 -55.93 -86.16 -46.29
CA LEU A 624 -56.52 -87.46 -45.97
C LEU A 624 -55.85 -88.66 -46.66
#